data_AF-A0A9E6RBQ0-F1
#
_entry.id   AF-A0A9E6RBQ0-F1
#
_cell.length_a   1.000
_cell.length_b   1.000
_cell.length_c   1.000
_cell.angle_alpha   90.00
_cell.angle_beta   90.00
_cell.angle_gamma   90.00
#
_symmetry.space_group_name_H-M   'P 1'
#
loop_
_entity.id
_entity.type
_entity.pdbx_description
1 polymer ?
#
loop_
_entity_poly.entity_id
_entity_poly.type
_entity_poly.pdbx_seq_one_letter_code
_entity_poly.pdbx_strand_id
1 'polypeptide(L)'
;MADERSGEGASAKADPRRPATTPDVCPVLTPEQARWSQELRRIERDMLDAVESAMRRAAEDAKARLGGAGPDLRPPPPDYFVAVVQQAAFTRMCGADPQTFAGGDVRIAGAVIRNNQNIAMHYWGADPADLAPPERDS
;
A
#
# COMPACT_ATOMS: atom_id res chain seq x y z
N MET A 1 51.27 40.73 15.92
CA MET A 1 52.06 39.49 16.01
C MET A 1 51.41 38.65 17.10
N ALA A 2 50.44 37.82 16.74
CA ALA A 2 50.64 36.43 16.31
C ALA A 2 51.30 35.60 17.43
N ASP A 3 50.60 34.64 18.03
CA ASP A 3 50.66 33.27 17.52
C ASP A 3 49.58 32.36 18.14
N GLU A 4 49.17 31.39 17.35
CA GLU A 4 48.06 30.46 17.51
C GLU A 4 48.37 29.36 18.55
N ARG A 5 47.36 28.92 19.32
CA ARG A 5 47.37 27.60 19.96
C ARG A 5 46.42 26.68 19.21
N SER A 6 46.96 26.05 18.18
CA SER A 6 46.43 24.81 17.60
C SER A 6 46.73 23.64 18.54
N GLY A 7 45.73 22.80 18.79
CA GLY A 7 45.81 21.64 19.67
C GLY A 7 44.66 20.67 19.43
N GLU A 8 44.71 20.03 18.26
CA GLU A 8 44.21 18.69 17.91
C GLU A 8 42.92 18.15 18.56
N GLY A 9 41.83 18.23 17.78
CA GLY A 9 40.68 17.34 17.92
C GLY A 9 41.02 15.94 17.41
N ALA A 10 40.73 14.93 18.22
CA ALA A 10 40.88 13.52 17.88
C ALA A 10 40.08 13.17 16.61
N SER A 11 40.80 12.81 15.54
CA SER A 11 40.21 12.31 14.30
C SER A 11 39.76 10.86 14.49
N ALA A 12 38.45 10.65 14.65
CA ALA A 12 37.85 9.32 14.52
C ALA A 12 38.03 8.85 13.07
N LYS A 13 38.87 7.82 12.86
CA LYS A 13 39.05 7.21 11.54
C LYS A 13 37.72 6.68 11.01
N ALA A 14 37.30 7.17 9.85
CA ALA A 14 36.12 6.70 9.14
C ALA A 14 36.29 5.24 8.70
N ASP A 15 35.25 4.43 8.89
CA ASP A 15 35.16 3.04 8.42
C ASP A 15 35.12 3.03 6.87
N PRO A 16 36.12 2.44 6.19
CA PRO A 16 36.20 2.40 4.73
C PRO A 16 35.09 1.57 4.07
N ARG A 17 34.24 0.89 4.84
CA ARG A 17 33.10 0.11 4.33
C ARG A 17 31.75 0.82 4.44
N ARG A 18 31.70 2.04 4.99
CA ARG A 18 30.48 2.84 4.98
C ARG A 18 30.36 3.53 3.61
N PRO A 19 29.40 3.17 2.74
CA PRO A 19 29.18 3.94 1.52
C PRO A 19 28.92 5.39 1.91
N ALA A 20 29.61 6.32 1.24
CA ALA A 20 29.31 7.73 1.38
C ALA A 20 27.82 7.90 1.09
N THR A 21 27.07 8.43 2.06
CA THR A 21 25.70 8.85 1.84
C THR A 21 25.74 9.94 0.79
N THR A 22 25.51 9.58 -0.46
CA THR A 22 25.18 10.55 -1.50
C THR A 22 24.03 11.39 -0.94
N PRO A 23 24.12 12.72 -0.94
CA PRO A 23 22.98 13.53 -0.54
C PRO A 23 21.77 13.04 -1.35
N ASP A 24 20.65 12.88 -0.65
CA ASP A 24 19.39 12.45 -1.23
C ASP A 24 18.89 13.57 -2.17
N VAL A 25 19.48 13.62 -3.36
CA VAL A 25 19.07 14.54 -4.42
C VAL A 25 17.83 13.92 -5.02
N CYS A 26 16.67 14.20 -4.41
CA CYS A 26 15.38 14.02 -5.07
C CYS A 26 15.48 14.71 -6.44
N PRO A 27 15.47 13.96 -7.57
CA PRO A 27 15.66 14.56 -8.87
C PRO A 27 14.52 15.54 -9.14
N VAL A 28 14.88 16.81 -9.40
CA VAL A 28 13.90 17.83 -9.78
C VAL A 28 13.35 17.44 -11.15
N LEU A 29 12.04 17.16 -11.20
CA LEU A 29 11.35 16.83 -12.44
C LEU A 29 11.45 17.98 -13.43
N THR A 30 11.66 17.67 -14.70
CA THR A 30 11.49 18.68 -15.75
C THR A 30 10.05 19.19 -15.76
N PRO A 31 9.77 20.39 -16.31
CA PRO A 31 8.40 20.89 -16.40
C PRO A 31 7.44 19.93 -17.12
N GLU A 32 7.93 19.18 -18.10
CA GLU A 32 7.14 18.17 -18.80
C GLU A 32 6.83 16.95 -17.92
N GLN A 33 7.82 16.41 -17.23
CA GLN A 33 7.63 15.31 -16.28
C GLN A 33 6.70 15.70 -15.13
N ALA A 34 6.79 16.96 -14.67
CA ALA A 34 5.91 17.49 -13.64
C ALA A 34 4.45 17.56 -14.13
N ARG A 35 4.21 18.05 -15.36
CA ARG A 35 2.87 18.06 -15.97
C ARG A 35 2.32 16.65 -16.14
N TRP A 36 3.11 15.73 -16.69
CA TRP A 36 2.73 14.31 -16.82
C TRP A 36 2.33 13.70 -15.48
N SER A 37 3.17 13.88 -14.46
CA SER A 37 2.93 13.34 -13.13
C SER A 37 1.69 13.95 -12.47
N GLN A 38 1.43 15.25 -12.70
CA GLN A 38 0.21 15.90 -12.23
C GLN A 38 -1.04 15.34 -12.90
N GLU A 39 -0.99 15.12 -14.21
CA GLU A 39 -2.11 14.57 -14.97
C GLU A 39 -2.40 13.13 -14.57
N LEU A 40 -1.35 12.29 -14.46
CA LEU A 40 -1.49 10.92 -13.98
C LEU A 40 -2.15 10.88 -12.60
N ARG A 41 -1.71 11.75 -11.67
CA ARG A 41 -2.36 11.85 -10.34
C ARG A 41 -3.82 12.30 -10.41
N ARG A 42 -4.23 13.10 -11.39
CA ARG A 42 -5.64 13.45 -11.59
C ARG A 42 -6.43 12.22 -12.03
N ILE A 43 -5.93 11.53 -13.05
CA ILE A 43 -6.53 10.29 -13.57
C ILE A 43 -6.66 9.24 -12.46
N GLU A 44 -5.63 9.07 -11.62
CA GLU A 44 -5.66 8.14 -10.48
C GLU A 44 -6.74 8.49 -9.46
N ARG A 45 -6.92 9.79 -9.14
CA ARG A 45 -8.00 10.22 -8.24
C ARG A 45 -9.37 9.99 -8.86
N ASP A 46 -9.55 10.38 -10.11
CA ASP A 46 -10.83 10.19 -10.81
C ASP A 46 -11.22 8.70 -10.88
N MET A 47 -10.22 7.82 -11.08
CA MET A 47 -10.41 6.36 -11.02
C MET A 47 -10.85 5.89 -9.63
N LEU A 48 -10.18 6.35 -8.56
CA LEU A 48 -10.52 5.97 -7.19
C LEU A 48 -11.93 6.45 -6.80
N ASP A 49 -12.30 7.67 -7.16
CA ASP A 49 -13.63 8.24 -6.94
C ASP A 49 -14.72 7.42 -7.65
N ALA A 50 -14.43 6.96 -8.88
CA ALA A 50 -15.33 6.10 -9.63
C ALA A 50 -15.53 4.73 -8.98
N VAL A 51 -14.46 4.12 -8.46
CA VAL A 51 -14.51 2.84 -7.72
C VAL A 51 -15.31 3.00 -6.42
N GLU A 52 -15.05 4.04 -5.63
CA GLU A 52 -15.81 4.33 -4.41
C GLU A 52 -17.31 4.50 -4.70
N SER A 53 -17.63 5.27 -5.74
CA SER A 53 -19.01 5.49 -6.17
C SER A 53 -19.67 4.18 -6.61
N ALA A 54 -18.94 3.28 -7.27
CA ALA A 54 -19.45 1.96 -7.66
C ALA A 54 -19.73 1.07 -6.45
N MET A 55 -18.84 1.04 -5.44
CA MET A 55 -19.05 0.27 -4.21
C MET A 55 -20.27 0.78 -3.43
N ARG A 56 -20.42 2.11 -3.30
CA ARG A 56 -21.61 2.71 -2.67
C ARG A 56 -22.90 2.34 -3.38
N ARG A 57 -22.93 2.42 -4.72
CA ARG A 57 -24.10 2.01 -5.51
C ARG A 57 -24.43 0.54 -5.29
N ALA A 58 -23.43 -0.34 -5.29
CA ALA A 58 -23.64 -1.76 -5.03
C ALA A 58 -24.23 -2.04 -3.64
N ALA A 59 -23.82 -1.28 -2.61
CA ALA A 59 -24.39 -1.39 -1.27
C ALA A 59 -25.88 -0.97 -1.22
N GLU A 60 -26.24 0.14 -1.87
CA GLU A 60 -27.64 0.57 -1.97
C GLU A 60 -28.49 -0.41 -2.78
N ASP A 61 -27.96 -0.92 -3.90
CA ASP A 61 -28.64 -1.92 -4.72
C ASP A 61 -28.85 -3.23 -3.93
N ALA A 62 -27.86 -3.64 -3.14
CA ALA A 62 -27.98 -4.81 -2.28
C ALA A 62 -29.06 -4.59 -1.22
N LYS A 63 -29.12 -3.41 -0.60
CA LYS A 63 -30.20 -3.06 0.34
C LYS A 63 -31.57 -3.05 -0.32
N ALA A 64 -31.70 -2.48 -1.52
CA ALA A 64 -32.97 -2.42 -2.24
C ALA A 64 -33.46 -3.81 -2.69
N ARG A 65 -32.55 -4.66 -3.19
CA ARG A 65 -32.89 -5.97 -3.76
C ARG A 65 -33.01 -7.07 -2.71
N LEU A 66 -32.22 -6.99 -1.64
CA LEU A 66 -32.17 -8.01 -0.58
C LEU A 66 -32.95 -7.60 0.67
N GLY A 67 -33.24 -6.32 0.87
CA GLY A 67 -33.97 -5.83 2.06
C GLY A 67 -35.39 -6.38 2.21
N GLY A 68 -35.98 -6.94 1.14
CA GLY A 68 -37.26 -7.64 1.17
C GLY A 68 -37.17 -9.17 1.36
N ALA A 69 -35.95 -9.73 1.49
CA ALA A 69 -35.74 -11.19 1.47
C ALA A 69 -36.06 -11.90 2.79
N GLY A 70 -36.59 -11.20 3.80
CA GLY A 70 -36.98 -11.73 5.10
C GLY A 70 -35.99 -11.36 6.23
N PRO A 71 -36.38 -11.53 7.51
CA PRO A 71 -35.64 -11.03 8.66
C PRO A 71 -34.23 -11.62 8.82
N ASP A 72 -34.00 -12.84 8.32
CA ASP A 72 -32.71 -13.53 8.41
C ASP A 72 -31.77 -13.21 7.24
N LEU A 73 -32.29 -12.64 6.14
CA LEU A 73 -31.54 -12.31 4.93
C LEU A 73 -31.28 -10.80 4.87
N ARG A 74 -30.47 -10.31 5.80
CA ARG A 74 -30.04 -8.91 5.83
C ARG A 74 -29.06 -8.62 4.68
N PRO A 75 -29.13 -7.42 4.06
CA PRO A 75 -28.16 -7.02 3.07
C PRO A 75 -26.75 -6.93 3.69
N PRO A 76 -25.69 -7.17 2.90
CA PRO A 76 -24.32 -7.04 3.38
C PRO A 76 -24.01 -5.61 3.83
N PRO A 77 -23.10 -5.43 4.80
CA PRO A 77 -22.65 -4.09 5.19
C PRO A 77 -21.86 -3.43 4.05
N PRO A 78 -21.73 -2.09 4.01
CA PRO A 78 -20.99 -1.39 2.96
C PRO A 78 -19.55 -1.91 2.75
N ASP A 79 -18.84 -2.21 3.85
CA ASP A 79 -17.44 -2.68 3.81
C ASP A 79 -17.28 -4.05 3.12
N TYR A 80 -18.37 -4.81 2.94
CA TYR A 80 -18.36 -6.03 2.15
C TYR A 80 -17.86 -5.77 0.72
N PHE A 81 -18.30 -4.68 0.08
CA PHE A 81 -17.91 -4.36 -1.29
C PHE A 81 -16.47 -3.85 -1.39
N VAL A 82 -15.94 -3.26 -0.30
CA VAL A 82 -14.51 -2.94 -0.19
C VAL A 82 -13.68 -4.22 -0.24
N ALA A 83 -14.07 -5.24 0.52
CA ALA A 83 -13.42 -6.55 0.50
C ALA A 83 -13.51 -7.22 -0.89
N VAL A 84 -14.68 -7.15 -1.55
CA VAL A 84 -14.86 -7.69 -2.91
C VAL A 84 -13.89 -7.03 -3.91
N VAL A 85 -13.78 -5.70 -3.89
CA VAL A 85 -12.85 -4.97 -4.77
C VAL A 85 -11.40 -5.32 -4.44
N GLN A 86 -11.04 -5.35 -3.15
CA GLN A 86 -9.70 -5.71 -2.71
C GLN A 86 -9.29 -7.11 -3.19
N GLN A 87 -10.16 -8.09 -3.06
CA GLN A 87 -9.90 -9.47 -3.48
C GLN A 87 -9.76 -9.60 -5.01
N ALA A 88 -10.62 -8.92 -5.76
CA ALA A 88 -10.55 -8.88 -7.22
C ALA A 88 -9.28 -8.16 -7.72
N ALA A 89 -8.86 -7.09 -7.06
CA ALA A 89 -7.61 -6.40 -7.39
C ALA A 89 -6.40 -7.27 -7.05
N PHE A 90 -6.39 -7.91 -5.87
CA PHE A 90 -5.31 -8.80 -5.43
C PHE A 90 -5.08 -9.95 -6.41
N THR A 91 -6.15 -10.67 -6.76
CA THR A 91 -6.10 -11.77 -7.73
C THR A 91 -5.55 -11.33 -9.07
N ARG A 92 -6.04 -10.20 -9.60
CA ARG A 92 -5.56 -9.66 -10.87
C ARG A 92 -4.10 -9.26 -10.84
N MET A 93 -3.62 -8.64 -9.75
CA MET A 93 -2.19 -8.35 -9.55
C MET A 93 -1.35 -9.62 -9.54
N CYS A 94 -1.88 -10.70 -8.96
CA CYS A 94 -1.19 -11.99 -8.91
C CYS A 94 -1.20 -12.72 -10.26
N GLY A 95 -1.93 -12.25 -11.28
CA GLY A 95 -2.12 -12.96 -12.54
C GLY A 95 -3.15 -14.08 -12.47
N ALA A 96 -4.02 -14.07 -11.47
CA ALA A 96 -5.15 -14.98 -11.34
C ALA A 96 -6.44 -14.37 -11.91
N ASP A 97 -7.40 -15.23 -12.23
CA ASP A 97 -8.74 -14.83 -12.58
C ASP A 97 -9.53 -14.44 -11.30
N PRO A 98 -10.16 -13.25 -11.25
CA PRO A 98 -10.81 -12.74 -10.04
C PRO A 98 -12.12 -13.43 -9.68
N GLN A 99 -12.70 -14.26 -10.56
CA GLN A 99 -13.95 -14.99 -10.31
C GLN A 99 -13.70 -16.43 -9.87
N THR A 100 -12.65 -17.05 -10.42
CA THR A 100 -12.34 -18.47 -10.21
C THR A 100 -11.14 -18.71 -9.31
N PHE A 101 -10.32 -17.68 -9.06
CA PHE A 101 -8.99 -17.78 -8.43
C PHE A 101 -7.99 -18.65 -9.18
N ALA A 102 -8.33 -19.11 -10.39
CA ALA A 102 -7.46 -19.95 -11.19
C ALA A 102 -6.28 -19.15 -11.75
N GLY A 103 -5.13 -19.80 -11.82
CA GLY A 103 -3.86 -19.16 -12.17
C GLY A 103 -3.19 -18.51 -10.96
N GLY A 104 -2.41 -17.46 -11.21
CA GLY A 104 -1.66 -16.74 -10.18
C GLY A 104 -0.20 -17.17 -10.01
N ASP A 105 0.65 -16.21 -9.65
CA ASP A 105 2.04 -16.44 -9.24
C ASP A 105 2.18 -16.23 -7.72
N VAL A 106 2.52 -17.29 -7.00
CA VAL A 106 2.72 -17.29 -5.54
C VAL A 106 3.79 -16.30 -5.08
N ARG A 107 4.81 -16.04 -5.91
CA ARG A 107 5.88 -15.09 -5.58
C ARG A 107 5.35 -13.65 -5.64
N ILE A 108 4.50 -13.34 -6.61
CA ILE A 108 3.82 -12.05 -6.72
C ILE A 108 2.85 -11.88 -5.55
N ALA A 109 2.03 -12.90 -5.26
CA ALA A 109 1.13 -12.89 -4.12
C ALA A 109 1.87 -12.58 -2.81
N GLY A 110 2.98 -13.29 -2.56
CA GLY A 110 3.81 -13.03 -1.38
C GLY A 110 4.41 -11.62 -1.34
N ALA A 111 4.79 -11.06 -2.50
CA ALA A 111 5.29 -9.69 -2.57
C ALA A 111 4.21 -8.64 -2.24
N VAL A 112 2.99 -8.82 -2.77
CA VAL A 112 1.86 -7.93 -2.49
C VAL A 112 1.46 -7.98 -1.01
N ILE A 113 1.42 -9.19 -0.42
CA ILE A 113 1.13 -9.35 1.01
C ILE A 113 2.17 -8.61 1.86
N ARG A 114 3.47 -8.81 1.58
CA ARG A 114 4.55 -8.11 2.29
C ARG A 114 4.46 -6.60 2.12
N ASN A 115 4.09 -6.10 0.94
CA ASN A 115 3.87 -4.67 0.74
C ASN A 115 2.78 -4.12 1.67
N ASN A 116 1.66 -4.83 1.81
CA ASN A 116 0.57 -4.42 2.69
C ASN A 116 0.97 -4.49 4.18
N GLN A 117 1.71 -5.53 4.57
CA GLN A 117 2.29 -5.63 5.92
C GLN A 117 3.23 -4.45 6.21
N ASN A 118 4.11 -4.11 5.26
CA ASN A 118 5.03 -2.98 5.40
C ASN A 118 4.29 -1.65 5.56
N ILE A 119 3.18 -1.44 4.85
CA ILE A 119 2.32 -0.25 5.03
C ILE A 119 1.80 -0.20 6.47
N ALA A 120 1.25 -1.30 6.99
CA ALA A 120 0.74 -1.35 8.35
C ALA A 120 1.83 -1.07 9.40
N MET A 121 3.02 -1.66 9.21
CA MET A 121 4.16 -1.41 10.09
C MET A 121 4.63 0.04 10.03
N HIS A 122 4.81 0.61 8.84
CA HIS A 122 5.38 1.97 8.70
C HIS A 122 4.41 3.08 9.09
N TYR A 123 3.14 2.97 8.71
CA TYR A 123 2.18 4.06 8.85
C TYR A 123 1.26 3.91 10.06
N TRP A 124 1.08 2.69 10.56
CA TRP A 124 0.19 2.40 11.70
C TRP A 124 0.92 1.79 12.90
N GLY A 125 2.23 1.55 12.80
CA GLY A 125 3.05 1.07 13.92
C GLY A 125 2.76 -0.36 14.34
N ALA A 126 2.19 -1.19 13.46
CA ALA A 126 1.93 -2.60 13.76
C ALA A 126 3.23 -3.34 14.06
N ASP A 127 3.24 -4.19 15.11
CA ASP A 127 4.33 -5.11 15.35
C ASP A 127 4.21 -6.28 14.35
N PRO A 128 5.31 -6.78 13.75
CA PRO A 128 5.30 -8.03 13.00
C PRO A 128 4.60 -9.20 13.71
N ALA A 129 4.65 -9.27 15.04
CA ALA A 129 3.95 -10.27 15.84
C ALA A 129 2.43 -10.15 15.72
N ASP A 130 1.88 -8.94 15.59
CA ASP A 130 0.44 -8.69 15.42
C ASP A 130 -0.06 -9.13 14.02
N LEU A 131 0.86 -9.24 13.06
CA LEU A 131 0.56 -9.61 11.67
C LEU A 131 0.79 -11.11 11.39
N ALA A 132 1.38 -11.84 12.34
CA ALA A 132 1.54 -13.28 12.24
C ALA A 132 0.17 -13.95 12.38
N PRO A 133 -0.14 -15.00 11.58
CA PRO A 133 -1.34 -15.78 11.81
C PRO A 133 -1.29 -16.38 13.23
N PRO A 134 -2.45 -16.49 13.92
CA PRO A 134 -2.48 -17.06 15.26
C PRO A 134 -1.88 -18.47 15.23
N GLU A 135 -1.09 -18.80 16.25
CA GLU A 135 -0.57 -20.15 16.42
C GLU A 135 -1.75 -21.13 16.41
N ARG A 136 -1.68 -22.13 15.53
CA ARG A 136 -2.68 -23.18 15.50
C ARG A 136 -2.34 -24.15 16.62
N ASP A 137 -3.15 -24.15 17.67
CA ASP A 137 -3.16 -25.23 18.65
C ASP A 137 -3.30 -26.56 17.89
N SER A 138 -2.24 -27.36 17.93
CA SER A 138 -2.14 -28.66 17.25
C SER A 138 -2.67 -29.78 18.11
#